data_AF-A0A1Z4RX06-F1
#
_entry.id   AF-A0A1Z4RX06-F1
#
_cell.length_a   1.000
_cell.length_b   1.000
_cell.length_c   1.000
_cell.angle_alpha   90.00
_cell.angle_beta   90.00
_cell.angle_gamma   90.00
#
_symmetry.space_group_name_H-M   'P 1'
#
loop_
_entity.id
_entity.type
_entity.pdbx_description
1 polymer ?
#
loop_
_entity_poly.entity_id
_entity_poly.type
_entity_poly.pdbx_seq_one_letter_code
_entity_poly.pdbx_strand_id
1 'polypeptide(L)' 'MYLNGMGLRGIERVTDIHHTTIMNWIEEAGMELPDTPEEGEIPEITEIDELQTFVGSKKNKVS' A
#
# COMPACT_ATOMS: atom_id res chain seq x y z
N MET A 1 -12.15 2.46 0.22
CA MET A 1 -12.32 1.18 0.96
C MET A 1 -10.97 0.64 1.44
N TYR A 2 -10.01 0.36 0.56
CA TYR A 2 -8.68 -0.17 0.94
C TYR A 2 -7.90 0.77 1.88
N LEU A 3 -7.74 2.05 1.53
CA LEU A 3 -7.08 3.06 2.38
C LEU A 3 -7.79 3.32 3.73
N ASN A 4 -9.06 2.93 3.86
CA ASN A 4 -9.80 3.01 5.13
C ASN A 4 -9.60 1.73 5.99
N GLY A 5 -8.66 0.86 5.63
CA GLY A 5 -8.33 -0.35 6.38
C GLY A 5 -9.16 -1.59 6.01
N MET A 6 -10.00 -1.54 4.96
CA MET A 6 -10.70 -2.75 4.51
C MET A 6 -9.76 -3.69 3.73
N GLY A 7 -9.70 -4.96 4.14
CA GLY A 7 -8.98 -5.99 3.39
C GLY A 7 -9.62 -6.29 2.02
N LEU A 8 -8.82 -6.74 1.04
CA LEU A 8 -9.26 -6.96 -0.35
C LEU A 8 -10.49 -7.87 -0.48
N ARG A 9 -10.53 -8.97 0.29
CA ARG A 9 -11.71 -9.87 0.34
C ARG A 9 -12.95 -9.22 0.98
N GLY A 10 -12.75 -8.25 1.87
CA GLY A 10 -13.85 -7.48 2.47
C GLY A 10 -14.48 -6.55 1.44
N ILE A 11 -13.67 -5.95 0.58
CA ILE A 11 -14.12 -5.12 -0.54
C ILE A 11 -14.89 -5.97 -1.54
N GLU A 12 -14.34 -7.12 -1.92
CA GLU A 12 -15.00 -8.08 -2.82
C GLU A 12 -16.42 -8.43 -2.36
N ARG A 13 -16.63 -8.72 -1.07
CA ARG A 13 -17.98 -9.06 -0.54
C ARG A 13 -18.99 -7.91 -0.63
N VAL A 14 -18.53 -6.66 -0.59
CA VAL A 14 -19.41 -5.48 -0.60
C VAL A 14 -19.70 -5.02 -2.03
N THR A 15 -18.74 -5.20 -2.94
CA THR A 15 -18.85 -4.73 -4.33
C THR A 15 -19.17 -5.83 -5.34
N ASP A 16 -19.06 -7.11 -4.93
CA ASP A 16 -19.14 -8.30 -5.79
C ASP A 16 -18.10 -8.29 -6.94
N ILE A 17 -16.97 -7.62 -6.69
CA ILE A 17 -15.82 -7.52 -7.62
C ILE A 17 -14.70 -8.40 -7.07
N HIS A 18 -14.17 -9.29 -7.89
CA HIS A 18 -13.10 -10.20 -7.48
C HIS A 18 -11.87 -9.44 -6.94
N HIS A 19 -11.33 -9.87 -5.79
CA HIS A 19 -10.22 -9.18 -5.11
C HIS A 19 -8.97 -8.96 -5.97
N THR A 20 -8.71 -9.80 -6.98
CA THR A 20 -7.61 -9.59 -7.93
C THR A 20 -7.81 -8.36 -8.79
N THR A 21 -9.04 -8.07 -9.23
CA THR A 21 -9.35 -6.85 -9.99
C THR A 21 -9.11 -5.61 -9.14
N ILE A 22 -9.52 -5.66 -7.87
CA ILE A 22 -9.29 -4.57 -6.90
C ILE A 22 -7.79 -4.38 -6.65
N MET A 23 -7.02 -5.47 -6.54
CA MET A 23 -5.56 -5.43 -6.39
C MET A 23 -4.90 -4.72 -7.57
N ASN A 24 -5.26 -5.08 -8.80
CA ASN A 24 -4.70 -4.47 -10.01
C ASN A 24 -4.99 -2.96 -10.06
N TRP A 25 -6.20 -2.53 -9.68
CA TRP A 25 -6.52 -1.10 -9.62
C TRP A 25 -5.73 -0.35 -8.55
N ILE A 26 -5.43 -0.99 -7.41
CA ILE A 26 -4.57 -0.40 -6.38
C ILE A 26 -3.14 -0.26 -6.89
N GLU A 27 -2.61 -1.27 -7.59
CA GLU A 27 -1.28 -1.21 -8.20
C GLU A 27 -1.18 -0.10 -9.25
N GLU A 28 -2.16 0.00 -10.15
CA GLU A 28 -2.24 1.04 -11.17
C GLU A 28 -2.30 2.45 -10.55
N ALA A 29 -3.19 2.66 -9.58
CA ALA A 29 -3.28 3.93 -8.87
C ALA A 29 -1.99 4.27 -8.10
N GLY A 30 -1.25 3.28 -7.62
CA GLY A 30 0.03 3.47 -6.94
C GLY A 30 1.15 3.90 -7.89
N MET A 31 1.13 3.41 -9.14
CA MET A 31 2.11 3.79 -10.17
C MET A 31 1.91 5.21 -10.71
N GLU A 32 0.68 5.74 -10.61
CA GLU A 32 0.38 7.13 -11.00
C GLU A 32 0.83 8.16 -9.95
N LEU A 33 1.22 7.72 -8.74
CA LEU A 33 1.69 8.63 -7.71
C LEU A 33 3.10 9.16 -8.05
N PRO A 34 3.36 10.46 -7.84
CA PRO A 34 4.70 11.01 -8.01
C PRO A 34 5.68 10.34 -7.01
N ASP A 35 6.92 10.12 -7.46
CA ASP A 35 7.98 9.46 -6.68
C ASP A 35 8.24 10.12 -5.32
N THR A 36 7.98 11.42 -5.19
CA THR A 36 8.07 12.15 -3.92
C THR A 36 7.23 13.44 -4.01
N PRO A 37 6.49 13.85 -2.97
CA PRO A 37 5.99 15.23 -2.90
C PRO A 37 7.17 16.20 -2.98
N GLU A 38 7.04 17.31 -3.72
CA GLU A 38 8.06 18.36 -3.75
C GLU A 38 8.31 18.85 -2.32
N GLU A 39 9.52 18.60 -1.80
CA GLU A 39 9.89 19.08 -0.47
C GLU A 39 9.95 20.61 -0.49
N GLY A 40 9.06 21.25 0.28
CA GLY A 40 9.27 22.63 0.73
C GLY A 40 10.47 22.71 1.68
N GLU A 41 10.93 23.94 1.96
CA GLU A 41 12.11 24.24 2.78
C GLU A 41 12.33 23.27 3.96
N ILE A 42 13.56 22.78 4.10
CA ILE A 42 13.95 21.83 5.14
C ILE A 42 13.69 22.45 6.52
N PRO A 43 12.89 21.82 7.39
CA PRO A 43 12.56 22.37 8.71
C PRO A 43 13.77 22.31 9.66
N GLU A 44 13.88 23.30 10.55
CA GLU A 44 14.96 23.40 11.55
C GLU A 44 14.90 22.29 12.63
N ILE A 45 13.71 21.79 12.92
CA ILE A 45 13.45 20.71 13.88
C ILE A 45 12.50 19.71 13.20
N THR A 46 12.81 18.42 13.28
CA THR A 46 11.99 17.33 12.74
C THR A 46 11.72 16.27 13.81
N GLU A 47 10.51 15.71 13.82
CA GLU A 47 10.11 14.58 14.68
C GLU A 47 10.21 13.29 13.88
N ILE A 48 10.83 12.26 14.45
CA ILE A 48 10.98 10.95 13.83
C ILE A 48 10.09 9.96 14.58
N ASP A 49 9.14 9.35 13.88
CA ASP A 49 8.30 8.27 14.38
C ASP A 49 8.69 6.93 13.73
N GLU A 50 8.58 5.83 14.47
CA GLU A 50 8.92 4.49 14.02
C GLU A 50 7.68 3.60 13.95
N LEU A 51 7.40 3.07 12.75
CA LEU A 51 6.33 2.10 12.54
C LEU A 51 6.91 0.73 12.16
N GLN A 52 6.43 -0.32 12.82
CA GLN A 52 6.83 -1.70 12.55
C GLN A 52 5.69 -2.47 11.90
N THR A 53 5.99 -3.16 10.81
CA THR A 53 5.08 -4.11 10.16
C THR A 53 5.79 -5.42 9.84
N PHE A 54 5.05 -6.53 9.80
CA PHE A 54 5.60 -7.83 9.43
C PHE A 54 5.43 -8.05 7.92
N VAL A 55 6.54 -8.15 7.20
CA VAL A 55 6.56 -8.49 5.78
C VAL A 55 7.01 -9.94 5.61
N GLY A 56 6.11 -10.80 5.13
CA GLY A 56 6.45 -12.19 4.85
C GLY A 56 7.32 -12.32 3.60
N SER A 57 8.56 -12.80 3.74
CA SER A 57 9.42 -13.15 2.62
C SER A 57 9.20 -14.62 2.22
N LYS A 58 8.74 -14.89 0.99
CA LYS A 58 8.61 -16.27 0.50
C LYS A 58 10.00 -16.88 0.25
N LYS A 59 10.33 -17.99 0.92
CA LYS A 59 11.57 -18.75 0.63
C LYS A 59 11.37 -19.57 -0.64
N ASN A 60 12.12 -19.27 -1.70
CA ASN A 60 12.19 -20.14 -2.88
C ASN A 60 13.08 -21.33 -2.55
N LYS A 61 12.49 -22.54 -2.53
CA LYS A 61 13.24 -23.78 -2.40
C LYS A 61 13.84 -24.10 -3.77
N VAL A 62 15.06 -23.64 -4.04
CA VAL A 62 15.85 -24.17 -5.16
C VAL A 62 16.12 -25.63 -4.81
N SER A 63 15.46 -26.52 -5.54
CA SER A 63 15.52 -27.98 -5.37
C SER A 63 16.39 -28.56 -6.47
#